data_AF-A0A5J4LDY6-F1
#
_entry.id   AF-A0A5J4LDY6-F1
#
_cell.length_a   1.000
_cell.length_b   1.000
_cell.length_c   1.000
_cell.angle_alpha   90.00
_cell.angle_beta   90.00
_cell.angle_gamma   90.00
#
_symmetry.space_group_name_H-M   'P 1'
#
loop_
_entity.id
_entity.type
_entity.pdbx_description
1 polymer ?
#
loop_
_entity_poly.entity_id
_entity_poly.type
_entity_poly.pdbx_seq_one_letter_code
_entity_poly.pdbx_strand_id
1 'polypeptide(L)' 'MAQRKMVILVDGPEGNGLPQHARDNASDPIRILRGNGYERFEFYGEYADLGGDPVPVYRWCYRTQIAE' A
#
# COMPACT_ATOMS: atom_id res chain seq x y z
N MET A 1 -9.78 18.54 2.05
CA MET A 1 -9.11 17.83 3.15
C MET A 1 -8.84 16.42 2.66
N ALA A 2 -7.59 16.02 2.42
CA ALA A 2 -7.29 14.68 1.96
C ALA A 2 -7.60 13.69 3.11
N GLN A 3 -8.66 12.90 2.96
CA GLN A 3 -9.02 11.88 3.93
C GLN A 3 -7.94 10.79 3.87
N ARG A 4 -7.01 10.82 4.83
CA ARG A 4 -6.03 9.75 5.03
C ARG A 4 -6.80 8.47 5.33
N LYS A 5 -6.87 7.55 4.38
CA LYS A 5 -7.45 6.23 4.62
C LYS A 5 -6.35 5.30 5.10
N MET A 6 -6.65 4.56 6.17
CA MET A 6 -5.82 3.45 6.59
C MET A 6 -5.87 2.38 5.49
N VAL A 7 -4.72 1.80 5.18
CA VAL A 7 -4.57 0.67 4.24
C VAL A 7 -3.58 -0.32 4.84
N ILE A 8 -3.65 -1.58 4.48
CA ILE A 8 -2.67 -2.59 4.90
C ILE A 8 -1.86 -2.98 3.67
N LEU A 9 -0.54 -2.91 3.77
CA LEU A 9 0.35 -3.28 2.68
C LEU A 9 1.00 -4.63 3.01
N VAL A 10 0.75 -5.66 2.20
CA VAL A 10 1.24 -7.04 2.40
C VAL A 10 2.19 -7.47 1.30
N ASP A 11 2.96 -8.53 1.56
CA ASP A 11 3.93 -9.13 0.63
C ASP A 11 5.04 -8.17 0.17
N GLY A 12 5.21 -7.02 0.84
CA GLY A 12 6.34 -6.13 0.62
C GLY A 12 7.66 -6.84 0.89
N PRO A 13 8.79 -6.32 0.38
CA PRO A 13 10.11 -6.94 0.54
C PRO A 13 10.54 -7.12 2.00
N GLU A 14 9.90 -6.40 2.94
CA GLU A 14 10.16 -6.51 4.38
C GLU A 14 9.31 -7.60 5.06
N GLY A 15 8.41 -8.29 4.32
CA GLY A 15 7.59 -9.41 4.80
C GLY A 15 6.55 -9.06 5.87
N ASN A 16 6.60 -7.85 6.42
CA ASN A 16 5.69 -7.38 7.45
C ASN A 16 4.52 -6.62 6.83
N GLY A 17 3.32 -7.18 7.01
CA GLY A 17 2.06 -6.50 6.73
C GLY A 17 1.87 -5.35 7.71
N LEU A 18 2.25 -4.13 7.34
CA LEU A 18 2.12 -2.96 8.21
C LEU A 18 0.93 -2.09 7.78
N PRO A 19 0.11 -1.62 8.72
CA PRO A 19 -0.89 -0.60 8.44
C PRO A 19 -0.17 0.71 8.05
N GLN A 20 -0.52 1.25 6.89
CA GLN A 20 -0.06 2.54 6.40
C GLN A 20 -1.23 3.51 6.21
N HIS A 21 -0.93 4.80 6.29
CA HIS A 21 -1.86 5.85 5.93
C HIS A 21 -1.64 6.24 4.48
N ALA A 22 -2.51 5.77 3.58
CA ALA A 22 -2.51 6.23 2.21
C ALA A 22 -2.99 7.69 2.16
N ARG A 23 -2.21 8.55 1.50
CA ARG A 23 -2.60 9.94 1.21
C ARG A 23 -3.59 10.02 0.05
N ASP A 24 -3.56 9.05 -0.84
CA ASP A 24 -4.33 9.01 -2.07
C ASP A 24 -5.53 8.06 -1.97
N ASN A 25 -6.52 8.32 -2.82
CA ASN A 25 -7.80 7.63 -2.83
C ASN A 25 -7.56 6.12 -2.96
N ALA A 26 -8.05 5.33 -1.99
CA ALA A 26 -7.80 3.88 -1.88
C ALA A 26 -8.41 3.02 -3.02
N SER A 27 -8.67 3.62 -4.19
CA SER A 27 -9.01 2.93 -5.43
C SER A 27 -7.85 2.90 -6.42
N ASP A 28 -6.86 3.80 -6.29
CA ASP A 28 -5.70 3.83 -7.17
C ASP A 28 -4.58 2.92 -6.63
N PRO A 29 -3.78 2.26 -7.48
CA PRO A 29 -2.59 1.54 -7.05
C PRO A 29 -1.65 2.45 -6.23
N ILE A 30 -1.32 2.00 -5.03
CA ILE A 30 -0.47 2.77 -4.12
C ILE A 30 0.97 2.70 -4.63
N ARG A 31 1.58 3.87 -4.83
CA ARG A 31 2.98 4.02 -5.23
C ARG A 31 3.76 4.61 -4.08
N ILE A 32 4.63 3.82 -3.48
CA ILE A 32 5.49 4.26 -2.38
C ILE A 32 6.85 4.59 -2.95
N LEU A 33 7.24 5.86 -2.86
CA LEU A 33 8.58 6.31 -3.23
C LEU A 33 9.61 5.80 -2.20
N ARG A 34 10.59 5.03 -2.67
CA ARG A 34 11.72 4.51 -1.87
C ARG A 34 13.02 4.81 -2.61
N GLY A 35 13.72 5.84 -2.16
CA GLY A 35 14.97 6.29 -2.80
C GLY A 35 14.75 6.66 -4.27
N ASN A 36 15.58 6.12 -5.16
CA ASN A 36 15.52 6.30 -6.62
C ASN A 36 14.50 5.36 -7.30
N GLY A 37 13.43 4.99 -6.61
CA GLY A 37 12.47 4.03 -7.11
C GLY A 37 11.11 4.20 -6.48
N TYR A 38 10.15 3.44 -6.99
CA TYR A 38 8.85 3.31 -6.35
C TYR A 38 8.43 1.85 -6.27
N GLU A 39 7.83 1.51 -5.15
CA GLU A 39 7.14 0.25 -4.93
C GLU A 39 5.68 0.42 -5.35
N ARG A 40 5.17 -0.51 -6.14
CA ARG A 40 3.76 -0.52 -6.52
C ARG A 40 3.03 -1.59 -5.73
N PHE A 41 1.97 -1.17 -5.07
CA PHE A 41 1.02 -2.02 -4.39
C PHE A 41 -0.33 -1.93 -5.09
N GLU A 42 -0.94 -3.07 -5.34
CA GLU A 42 -2.22 -3.16 -6.04
C GLU A 42 -3.31 -3.66 -5.10
N PHE A 43 -4.51 -3.08 -5.24
CA PHE A 43 -5.66 -3.47 -4.46
C PHE A 43 -6.34 -4.67 -5.12
N TYR A 44 -6.43 -5.79 -4.40
CA TYR A 44 -7.00 -7.03 -4.93
C TYR A 44 -8.48 -7.23 -4.55
N GLY A 45 -9.14 -6.22 -3.98
CA GLY A 45 -10.49 -6.37 -3.43
C GLY A 45 -10.52 -7.03 -2.05
N GLU A 46 -9.37 -7.19 -1.42
CA GLU A 46 -9.23 -7.81 -0.10
C GLU A 46 -9.32 -6.75 1.00
N TYR A 47 -10.06 -7.05 2.06
CA TYR A 47 -10.18 -6.18 3.23
C TYR A 47 -9.83 -6.99 4.47
N ALA A 48 -9.04 -6.40 5.35
CA ALA A 48 -8.72 -6.98 6.64
C ALA A 48 -9.42 -6.19 7.75
N ASP A 49 -9.91 -6.92 8.75
CA ASP A 49 -10.46 -6.32 9.95
C ASP A 49 -9.32 -5.82 10.84
N LEU A 50 -9.29 -4.51 11.09
CA LEU A 50 -8.31 -3.90 11.97
C LEU A 50 -9.05 -3.16 13.08
N GLY A 51 -9.40 -3.91 14.12
CA GLY A 51 -10.12 -3.37 15.28
C GLY A 51 -11.61 -3.16 15.02
N GLY A 52 -12.23 -3.97 14.16
CA GLY A 52 -13.64 -3.84 13.79
C GLY A 52 -13.90 -2.93 12.58
N ASP A 53 -12.87 -2.28 12.05
CA ASP A 53 -12.95 -1.46 10.83
C ASP A 53 -12.38 -2.22 9.62
N PRO A 54 -13.13 -2.32 8.50
CA PRO A 54 -12.63 -2.95 7.29
C PRO A 54 -11.60 -2.06 6.60
N VAL A 55 -10.35 -2.48 6.62
CA VAL A 55 -9.22 -1.78 6.02
C VAL A 55 -8.81 -2.46 4.71
N PRO A 56 -8.72 -1.74 3.58
CA PRO A 56 -8.33 -2.32 2.30
C PRO A 56 -6.89 -2.83 2.35
N VAL A 57 -6.69 -4.05 1.86
CA VAL A 57 -5.41 -4.73 1.77
C VAL A 57 -4.87 -4.60 0.35
N TYR A 58 -3.65 -4.08 0.26
CA TYR A 58 -2.90 -3.96 -0.96
C TYR A 58 -1.71 -4.88 -0.93
N ARG A 59 -1.53 -5.63 -2.02
CA ARG A 59 -0.41 -6.55 -2.15
C ARG A 59 0.69 -5.92 -2.98
N TRP A 60 1.93 -6.09 -2.53
CA TRP A 60 3.11 -5.67 -3.28
C TRP A 60 3.17 -6.44 -4.61
N CYS A 61 3.42 -5.71 -5.70
CA CYS A 61 3.45 -6.28 -7.03
C CYS A 61 4.87 -6.24 -7.60
N TYR A 62 5.46 -5.05 -7.69
CA TYR A 62 6.85 -4.89 -8.13
C TYR A 62 7.44 -3.58 -7.62
N ARG A 63 8.77 -3.55 -7.51
CA ARG A 63 9.57 -2.34 -7.29
C ARG A 63 10.18 -1.92 -8.62
N THR A 64 10.00 -0.67 -8.96
CA THR A 64 10.76 -0.03 -10.04
C THR A 64 12.02 0.53 -9.41
N GLN A 65 13.19 0.01 -9.81
CA GLN A 65 14.46 0.71 -9.61
C GLN A 65 14.65 1.61 -10.82
N ILE A 66 14.72 2.94 -10.62
CA ILE A 66 15.35 3.77 -11.63
C ILE A 66 16.84 3.46 -11.49
N ALA A 67 17.35 2.62 -12.40
CA ALA A 67 18.78 2.45 -12.55
C ALA A 67 19.35 3.81 -12.99
N GLU A 68 20.26 4.36 -12.19
CA GLU A 68 21.06 5.55 -12.54
C GLU A 68 22.01 5.26 -13.70
#